data_AF-A0A2H6G603-F1
#
_entry.id   AF-A0A2H6G603-F1
#
_cell.length_a   1.000
_cell.length_b   1.000
_cell.length_c   1.000
_cell.angle_alpha   90.00
_cell.angle_beta   90.00
_cell.angle_gamma   90.00
#
_symmetry.space_group_name_H-M   'P 1'
#
loop_
_entity.id
_entity.type
_entity.pdbx_description
1 polymer ?
#
loop_
_entity_poly.entity_id
_entity_poly.type
_entity_poly.pdbx_seq_one_letter_code
_entity_poly.pdbx_strand_id
1 'polypeptide(L)'
;MDDHVHMLLIIPPKFSIANTIGFLKGKSAIRIFREYLQVKRNFTGRRFWTRGYCVSTVGLDEEMISIYIKNQELEEKRQEQIRLKVV
;
A
#
# COMPACT_ATOMS: atom_id res chain seq x y z
N MET A 1 11.35 2.60 6.68
CA MET A 1 11.48 1.66 5.55
C MET A 1 10.23 1.78 4.69
N ASP A 2 10.36 2.40 3.52
CA ASP A 2 9.26 2.70 2.59
C ASP A 2 8.93 1.49 1.69
N ASP A 3 8.63 0.33 2.27
CA ASP A 3 8.37 -0.92 1.53
C ASP A 3 6.87 -1.26 1.34
N HIS A 4 5.99 -0.39 1.83
CA HIS A 4 4.54 -0.56 1.78
C HIS A 4 3.84 0.77 1.45
N VAL A 5 2.56 0.70 1.06
CA VAL A 5 1.76 1.87 0.67
C VAL A 5 0.45 1.87 1.45
N HIS A 6 0.16 3.01 2.07
CA HIS A 6 -1.12 3.29 2.71
C HIS A 6 -2.02 4.08 1.76
N MET A 7 -3.30 3.71 1.65
CA MET A 7 -4.28 4.39 0.80
C MET A 7 -5.61 4.54 1.55
N LEU A 8 -6.19 5.73 1.49
CA LEU A 8 -7.58 5.98 1.88
C LEU A 8 -8.45 5.96 0.63
N LEU A 9 -9.44 5.07 0.59
CA LEU A 9 -10.27 4.83 -0.60
C LEU A 9 -11.75 4.85 -0.24
N ILE A 10 -12.55 5.50 -1.08
CA ILE A 10 -14.01 5.38 -1.08
C ILE A 10 -14.38 4.27 -2.07
N ILE A 11 -14.92 3.16 -1.57
CA ILE A 11 -15.32 2.00 -2.39
C ILE A 11 -16.84 1.85 -2.32
N PRO A 12 -17.57 1.97 -3.44
CA PRO A 12 -19.00 1.68 -3.47
C PRO A 12 -19.30 0.25 -3.00
N PRO A 13 -20.37 0.02 -2.22
CA PRO A 13 -20.64 -1.28 -1.57
C PRO A 13 -20.90 -2.43 -2.55
N LYS A 14 -21.23 -2.10 -3.81
CA LYS A 14 -21.37 -3.09 -4.90
C LYS A 14 -20.05 -3.77 -5.29
N PHE A 15 -18.91 -3.19 -4.92
CA PHE A 15 -17.59 -3.73 -5.24
C PHE A 15 -16.99 -4.45 -4.04
N SER A 16 -16.50 -5.66 -4.25
CA SER A 16 -15.72 -6.38 -3.25
C SER A 16 -14.39 -5.68 -3.00
N ILE A 17 -14.07 -5.43 -1.72
CA ILE A 17 -12.78 -4.88 -1.28
C ILE A 17 -11.62 -5.73 -1.82
N ALA A 18 -11.73 -7.06 -1.72
CA ALA A 18 -10.69 -7.97 -2.21
C ALA A 18 -10.43 -7.80 -3.71
N ASN A 19 -11.50 -7.65 -4.50
CA ASN A 19 -11.38 -7.44 -5.94
C ASN A 19 -10.78 -6.06 -6.26
N THR A 20 -11.20 -5.01 -5.55
CA THR A 20 -10.66 -3.65 -5.71
C THR A 20 -9.16 -3.62 -5.43
N ILE A 21 -8.73 -4.15 -4.27
CA ILE A 21 -7.31 -4.19 -3.89
C ILE A 21 -6.51 -5.09 -4.85
N GLY A 22 -7.06 -6.23 -5.25
CA GLY A 22 -6.44 -7.12 -6.24
C GLY A 22 -6.22 -6.43 -7.59
N PHE A 23 -7.21 -5.66 -8.05
CA PHE A 23 -7.11 -4.88 -9.27
C PHE A 23 -6.04 -3.78 -9.17
N LEU A 24 -6.05 -3.00 -8.08
CA LEU A 24 -5.06 -1.94 -7.85
C LEU A 24 -3.63 -2.51 -7.81
N LYS A 25 -3.41 -3.56 -7.04
CA LYS A 25 -2.10 -4.24 -6.94
C LYS A 25 -1.67 -4.82 -8.30
N GLY A 26 -2.59 -5.44 -9.04
CA GLY A 26 -2.30 -6.01 -10.35
C GLY A 26 -1.91 -4.96 -11.39
N LYS A 27 -2.71 -3.89 -11.53
CA LYS A 27 -2.48 -2.83 -12.52
C LYS A 27 -1.23 -2.01 -12.18
N SER A 28 -1.03 -1.67 -10.91
CA SER A 28 0.18 -0.97 -10.47
C SER A 28 1.43 -1.81 -10.71
N ALA A 29 1.43 -3.10 -10.38
CA ALA A 29 2.57 -3.98 -10.66
C ALA A 29 2.92 -4.01 -12.16
N ILE A 30 1.93 -4.16 -13.04
CA ILE A 30 2.16 -4.13 -14.51
C ILE A 30 2.78 -2.80 -14.93
N ARG A 31 2.24 -1.68 -14.43
CA ARG A 31 2.74 -0.34 -14.75
C ARG A 31 4.18 -0.16 -14.29
N ILE A 32 4.48 -0.54 -13.05
CA ILE A 32 5.82 -0.45 -12.46
C ILE A 32 6.82 -1.29 -13.26
N PHE A 33 6.47 -2.54 -13.58
CA PHE A 33 7.35 -3.39 -14.37
C PHE A 33 7.63 -2.81 -15.76
N ARG A 34 6.63 -2.21 -16.41
CA ARG A 34 6.78 -1.63 -17.75
C ARG A 34 7.56 -0.32 -17.77
N GLU A 35 7.18 0.62 -16.90
CA GLU A 35 7.67 2.00 -16.92
C GLU A 35 9.01 2.14 -16.21
N TYR A 36 9.20 1.47 -15.08
CA TYR A 36 10.37 1.67 -14.22
C TYR A 36 11.40 0.55 -14.32
N LEU A 37 10.94 -0.70 -14.49
CA LEU A 37 11.84 -1.87 -14.61
C LEU A 37 12.08 -2.32 -16.06
N GLN A 38 11.52 -1.59 -17.03
CA GLN A 38 11.68 -1.79 -18.49
C GLN A 38 11.34 -3.21 -18.98
N VAL A 39 10.47 -3.92 -18.26
CA VAL A 39 10.01 -5.27 -18.59
C VAL A 39 8.84 -5.16 -19.57
N LYS A 40 9.12 -5.36 -20.86
CA LYS A 40 8.11 -5.19 -21.92
C LYS A 40 7.16 -6.39 -22.09
N ARG A 41 7.61 -7.62 -21.79
CA ARG A 41 6.86 -8.88 -21.96
C ARG A 41 7.25 -9.90 -20.89
N ASN A 42 6.44 -10.95 -20.73
CA ASN A 42 6.66 -12.09 -19.82
C ASN A 42 6.81 -11.70 -18.34
N PHE A 43 5.67 -11.41 -17.70
CA PHE A 43 5.59 -11.14 -16.26
C PHE A 43 5.56 -12.42 -15.39
N THR A 44 5.59 -13.60 -16.01
CA THR A 44 5.58 -14.90 -15.33
C THR A 44 6.75 -14.99 -14.35
N GLY A 45 6.46 -15.32 -13.08
CA GLY A 45 7.45 -15.42 -12.01
C GLY A 45 7.80 -14.08 -11.34
N ARG A 46 7.35 -12.93 -11.86
CA ARG A 46 7.60 -11.62 -11.25
C ARG A 46 6.46 -11.20 -10.33
N ARG A 47 6.78 -10.74 -9.12
CA ARG A 47 5.83 -10.22 -8.15
C ARG A 47 6.36 -8.91 -7.60
N PHE A 48 5.58 -7.84 -7.73
CA PHE A 48 5.92 -6.56 -7.12
C PHE A 48 5.35 -6.47 -5.70
N TRP A 49 4.08 -6.84 -5.53
CA TRP A 49 3.42 -6.89 -4.23
C TRP A 49 3.43 -8.28 -3.61
N THR A 50 3.39 -8.35 -2.28
CA THR A 50 3.05 -9.58 -1.54
C THR A 50 1.61 -10.03 -1.84
N ARG A 51 1.27 -11.29 -1.54
CA ARG A 51 -0.10 -11.81 -1.72
C ARG A 51 -1.10 -11.13 -0.78
N GLY A 52 -0.69 -10.86 0.46
CA GLY A 52 -1.53 -10.25 1.49
C GLY A 52 -1.83 -8.77 1.26
N TYR A 53 -2.86 -8.27 1.93
CA TYR A 53 -3.17 -6.85 2.07
C TYR A 53 -3.84 -6.63 3.44
N CYS A 54 -3.71 -5.43 3.99
CA CYS A 54 -4.44 -5.03 5.20
C CYS A 54 -5.57 -4.09 4.79
N VAL A 55 -6.74 -4.25 5.40
CA VAL A 55 -7.85 -3.32 5.26
C VAL A 55 -8.50 -3.12 6.61
N SER A 56 -8.81 -1.88 6.93
CA SER A 56 -9.66 -1.50 8.06
C SER A 56 -10.81 -0.68 7.51
N THR A 57 -12.05 -1.07 7.78
CA THR A 57 -13.21 -0.23 7.47
C THR A 57 -13.21 0.92 8.46
N VAL A 58 -13.31 2.14 7.95
CA VAL A 58 -13.43 3.32 8.80
C VAL A 58 -14.85 3.86 8.74
N GLY A 59 -15.35 4.32 9.89
CA GLY A 59 -16.61 5.05 9.98
C GLY A 59 -16.55 6.42 9.28
N LEU A 60 -17.57 7.23 9.48
CA LEU A 60 -17.83 8.46 8.71
C LEU A 60 -16.82 9.61 8.89
N ASP A 61 -15.83 9.52 9.78
CA ASP A 61 -14.97 10.66 10.12
C ASP A 61 -13.62 10.62 9.38
N GLU A 62 -13.55 11.33 8.25
CA GLU A 62 -12.37 11.48 7.39
C GLU A 62 -11.20 12.18 8.09
N GLU A 63 -11.49 13.10 9.02
CA GLU A 63 -10.48 13.92 9.70
C GLU A 63 -9.67 13.06 10.68
N MET A 64 -10.35 12.19 11.41
CA MET A 64 -9.72 11.20 12.29
C MET A 64 -8.76 10.27 11.53
N ILE A 65 -9.08 9.92 10.29
CA ILE A 65 -8.25 9.04 9.45
C ILE A 65 -6.97 9.72 8.99
N SER A 66 -7.09 10.97 8.51
CA SER A 66 -5.93 11.74 8.09
C SER A 66 -4.92 11.88 9.24
N ILE A 67 -5.42 12.11 10.45
CA ILE A 67 -4.63 12.20 11.67
C ILE A 67 -3.98 10.84 11.99
N TYR A 68 -4.73 9.73 11.92
CA TYR A 68 -4.18 8.39 12.15
C TYR A 68 -3.03 8.04 11.19
N ILE A 69 -3.18 8.26 9.89
CA ILE A 69 -2.14 7.96 8.89
C ILE A 69 -0.88 8.79 9.17
N LYS A 70 -1.03 10.09 9.42
CA LYS A 70 0.11 10.97 9.76
C LYS A 70 0.84 10.49 11.00
N ASN A 71 0.10 10.08 12.04
CA ASN A 71 0.68 9.60 13.28
C ASN A 71 1.42 8.26 13.08
N GLN A 72 0.89 7.37 12.24
CA GLN A 72 1.54 6.11 11.93
C GLN A 72 2.87 6.30 11.19
N GLU A 73 2.92 7.17 10.17
CA GLU A 73 4.16 7.53 9.48
C GLU A 73 5.21 8.12 10.43
N LEU A 74 4.76 8.90 11.42
CA LEU A 74 5.62 9.53 12.41
C LEU A 74 6.20 8.50 13.39
N GLU A 75 5.39 7.54 13.82
CA GLU A 75 5.84 6.44 14.70
C GLU A 75 6.79 5.49 13.97
N GLU A 76 6.53 5.14 12.71
CA GLU A 76 7.43 4.33 11.89
C GLU A 76 8.80 5.00 11.73
N LYS A 77 8.84 6.31 11.46
CA LYS A 77 10.08 7.10 11.43
C LYS A 77 10.80 7.11 12.77
N ARG A 78 10.07 7.21 13.89
CA ARG A 78 10.64 7.17 15.24
C ARG A 78 11.29 5.81 15.52
N GLN A 79 10.61 4.71 15.19
CA GLN A 79 11.14 3.36 15.37
C GLN A 79 12.38 3.10 14.51
N GLU A 80 12.39 3.59 13.27
CA GLU A 80 13.56 3.50 12.39
C GLU A 80 14.77 4.27 12.96
N GLN A 81 14.56 5.47 13.50
CA GLN A 81 15.63 6.23 14.18
C GLN A 81 16.17 5.54 15.43
N ILE A 82 15.31 4.91 16.23
CA ILE A 82 15.76 4.15 17.41
C ILE A 82 16.61 2.97 16.95
N ARG A 83 16.16 2.23 15.92
CA ARG A 83 16.89 1.08 15.37
C ARG A 83 18.27 1.46 14.81
N LEU A 84 18.39 2.62 14.17
CA LEU A 84 19.65 3.14 13.62
C LEU A 84 20.63 3.63 14.70
N LYS A 85 20.16 4.02 15.90
CA LYS A 85 21.02 4.47 17.01
C LYS A 85 21.57 3.32 17.86
N VAL A 86 21.04 2.10 17.68
CA VAL A 86 21.44 0.89 18.43
C VAL A 86 22.44 0.02 17.63
N VAL A 87 22.79 0.45 16.41
CA VAL A 87 23.90 -0.07 15.59
C VAL A 87 25.04 0.95 15.60
#